data_AF-A0A3N5M4B3-F1
#
_entry.id   AF-A0A3N5M4B3-F1
#
_cell.length_a   1.000
_cell.length_b   1.000
_cell.length_c   1.000
_cell.angle_alpha   90.00
_cell.angle_beta   90.00
_cell.angle_gamma   90.00
#
_symmetry.space_group_name_H-M   'P 1'
#
loop_
_entity.id
_entity.type
_entity.pdbx_description
1 polymer ?
#
loop_
_entity_poly.entity_id
_entity_poly.type
_entity_poly.pdbx_seq_one_letter_code
_entity_poly.pdbx_strand_id
1 'polypeptide(L)' 'MDNLDPLDPVARARDLGPALAVAADSIEGGQRIPEPLQGQLHRSRLWRMLLPRSAGGDQIEPATFCLAVEEVARHD' A
#
# COMPACT_ATOMS: atom_id res chain seq x y z
N MET A 1 -10.21 15.54 13.09
CA MET A 1 -11.45 15.13 12.39
C MET A 1 -11.03 13.98 11.51
N ASP A 2 -11.29 12.75 11.96
CA ASP A 2 -11.05 11.54 11.18
C ASP A 2 -11.95 11.58 9.96
N ASN A 3 -11.39 12.05 8.86
CA ASN A 3 -12.03 11.95 7.57
C ASN A 3 -11.76 10.51 7.11
N LEU A 4 -12.76 9.64 7.22
CA LEU A 4 -12.76 8.33 6.56
C LEU A 4 -12.95 8.56 5.06
N ASP A 5 -11.92 9.15 4.44
CA ASP A 5 -11.84 9.33 3.01
C ASP A 5 -11.50 7.96 2.41
N PRO A 6 -12.30 7.38 1.50
CA PRO A 6 -11.95 6.14 0.80
C PRO A 6 -10.63 6.22 0.01
N LEU A 7 -10.03 7.42 -0.06
CA LEU A 7 -8.71 7.69 -0.59
C LEU A 7 -7.58 7.66 0.46
N ASP A 8 -7.86 7.44 1.74
CA ASP A 8 -6.82 7.41 2.79
C ASP A 8 -5.82 6.27 2.53
N PRO A 9 -4.58 6.61 2.13
CA PRO A 9 -3.60 5.59 1.82
C PRO A 9 -3.09 4.85 3.06
N VAL A 10 -3.20 5.43 4.26
CA VAL A 10 -2.82 4.77 5.51
C VAL A 10 -3.84 3.67 5.85
N ALA A 11 -5.13 3.94 5.72
CA ALA A 11 -6.16 2.91 5.88
C ALA A 11 -5.98 1.76 4.88
N ARG A 12 -5.73 2.07 3.60
CA ARG A 12 -5.49 1.05 2.55
C ARG A 12 -4.21 0.24 2.80
N ALA A 13 -3.17 0.84 3.38
CA ALA A 13 -1.96 0.15 3.80
C ALA A 13 -2.24 -0.82 4.95
N ARG A 14 -2.99 -0.39 5.96
CA ARG A 14 -3.39 -1.22 7.09
C ARG A 14 -4.21 -2.44 6.67
N ASP A 15 -5.12 -2.27 5.72
CA ASP A 15 -5.94 -3.38 5.19
C ASP A 15 -5.12 -4.48 4.51
N LEU A 16 -3.90 -4.17 4.02
CA LEU A 16 -3.00 -5.16 3.45
C LEU A 16 -2.21 -5.96 4.50
N GLY A 17 -2.20 -5.52 5.76
CA GLY A 17 -1.40 -6.10 6.82
C GLY A 17 -1.51 -7.62 6.95
N PRO A 18 -2.73 -8.20 6.99
CA PRO A 18 -2.89 -9.66 7.04
C PRO A 18 -2.29 -10.39 5.83
N ALA A 19 -2.38 -9.82 4.63
CA ALA A 19 -1.83 -10.43 3.42
C ALA A 19 -0.31 -10.33 3.36
N LEU A 20 0.26 -9.23 3.86
CA LEU A 20 1.72 -9.04 3.99
C LEU A 20 2.29 -10.04 4.99
N ALA A 21 1.69 -10.15 6.18
CA ALA A 21 2.12 -11.10 7.21
C ALA A 21 2.11 -12.55 6.74
N VAL A 22 1.11 -12.95 5.93
CA VAL A 22 1.05 -14.30 5.34
C VAL A 22 2.12 -14.51 4.26
N ALA A 23 2.55 -13.45 3.57
CA ALA A 23 3.49 -13.54 2.47
C ALA A 23 4.97 -13.38 2.88
N ALA A 24 5.26 -12.86 4.08
CA ALA A 24 6.61 -12.48 4.54
C ALA A 24 7.66 -13.59 4.32
N ASP A 25 7.47 -14.78 4.90
CA ASP A 25 8.41 -15.91 4.75
C ASP A 25 8.66 -16.29 3.28
N SER A 26 7.61 -16.23 2.44
CA SER A 26 7.73 -16.54 1.01
C SER A 26 8.50 -15.45 0.26
N ILE A 27 8.36 -14.19 0.67
CA ILE A 27 9.11 -13.06 0.10
C ILE A 27 10.57 -13.16 0.48
N GLU A 28 10.89 -13.42 1.75
CA GLU A 28 12.27 -13.58 2.21
C GLU A 28 12.98 -14.74 1.49
N GLY A 29 12.36 -15.92 1.45
CA GLY A 29 12.94 -17.10 0.82
C GLY A 29 13.02 -17.00 -0.71
N GLY A 30 12.07 -16.32 -1.34
CA GLY A 30 11.95 -16.23 -2.80
C GLY A 30 12.48 -14.95 -3.44
N GLN A 31 12.80 -13.93 -2.64
CA GLN A 31 13.15 -12.56 -3.06
C GLN A 31 12.16 -11.99 -4.09
N ARG A 32 10.88 -12.35 -3.95
CA ARG A 32 9.84 -12.05 -4.92
C ARG A 32 8.51 -11.88 -4.22
N ILE A 33 7.77 -10.84 -4.62
CA ILE A 33 6.39 -10.65 -4.18
C ILE A 33 5.50 -11.70 -4.84
N PRO A 34 4.73 -12.51 -4.07
CA PRO A 34 3.79 -13.47 -4.63
C PRO A 34 2.69 -12.80 -5.46
N GLU A 35 2.27 -13.42 -6.57
CA GLU A 35 1.23 -12.89 -7.46
C GLU A 35 -0.07 -12.49 -6.72
N PRO A 36 -0.59 -13.27 -5.75
CA PRO A 36 -1.79 -12.90 -5.03
C PRO A 36 -1.64 -11.59 -4.23
N LEU A 37 -0.46 -11.35 -3.64
CA LEU A 37 -0.16 -10.11 -2.93
C LEU A 37 0.06 -8.95 -3.91
N GLN A 38 0.73 -9.19 -5.03
CA GLN A 38 0.91 -8.19 -6.09
C GLN A 38 -0.43 -7.66 -6.60
N GLY A 39 -1.41 -8.55 -6.83
CA GLY A 39 -2.76 -8.16 -7.22
C GLY A 39 -3.48 -7.30 -6.16
N GLN A 40 -3.25 -7.58 -4.88
CA GLN A 40 -3.81 -6.78 -3.78
C GLN A 40 -3.18 -5.38 -3.70
N LEU A 41 -1.85 -5.28 -3.83
CA LEU A 41 -1.13 -4.00 -3.89
C LEU A 41 -1.56 -3.13 -5.08
N HIS A 42 -1.85 -3.74 -6.23
CA HIS A 42 -2.42 -3.01 -7.37
C HIS A 42 -3.84 -2.49 -7.07
N ARG A 43 -4.71 -3.32 -6.49
CA ARG A 43 -6.09 -2.95 -6.17
C ARG A 43 -6.18 -1.90 -5.05
N SER A 44 -5.24 -1.91 -4.11
CA SER A 44 -5.15 -0.91 -3.02
C SER A 44 -4.73 0.48 -3.52
N ARG A 45 -4.27 0.59 -4.77
CA ARG A 45 -3.77 1.83 -5.40
C ARG A 45 -2.55 2.45 -4.71
N LEU A 46 -1.88 1.77 -3.79
CA LEU A 46 -0.69 2.31 -3.11
C LEU A 46 0.43 2.69 -4.09
N TRP A 47 0.59 1.98 -5.20
CA TRP A 47 1.54 2.32 -6.26
C TRP A 47 1.14 3.52 -7.12
N ARG A 48 -0.04 4.11 -6.89
CA ARG A 48 -0.55 5.27 -7.64
C ARG A 48 -0.54 6.57 -6.82
N MET A 49 -0.06 6.52 -5.57
CA MET A 49 -0.09 7.63 -4.63
C MET A 49 0.56 8.91 -5.18
N LEU A 50 1.77 8.81 -5.73
CA LEU A 50 2.54 9.95 -6.23
C LEU A 50 2.38 10.21 -7.74
N LEU A 51 1.51 9.45 -8.42
CA LEU A 51 1.20 9.70 -9.82
C LEU A 51 0.24 10.90 -9.96
N PRO A 52 0.34 11.69 -11.04
CA PRO A 52 -0.59 12.79 -11.27
C PRO A 52 -2.00 12.28 -11.57
N ARG A 53 -3.03 13.07 -11.20
CA ARG A 53 -4.45 12.71 -11.48
C ARG A 53 -4.74 12.58 -12.96
N SER A 54 -4.05 13.33 -13.81
CA SER A 54 -4.13 13.22 -15.28
C SER A 54 -3.68 11.86 -15.82
N ALA A 55 -2.88 11.10 -15.06
CA ALA A 55 -2.50 9.72 -15.34
C ALA A 55 -3.26 8.70 -14.47
N GLY A 56 -4.37 9.14 -13.85
CA GLY A 56 -5.19 8.34 -12.93
C GLY A 56 -4.54 8.04 -11.57
N GLY A 57 -3.51 8.79 -11.21
CA GLY A 57 -2.91 8.75 -9.87
C GLY A 57 -3.73 9.47 -8.81
N ASP A 58 -3.34 9.31 -7.55
CA ASP A 58 -4.00 9.99 -6.42
C ASP A 58 -3.44 11.41 -6.23
N GLN A 59 -2.19 11.64 -6.64
CA GLN A 59 -1.46 12.90 -6.51
C GLN A 59 -1.52 13.43 -5.08
N ILE A 60 -1.08 12.60 -4.13
CA ILE A 60 -1.07 12.95 -2.71
C ILE A 60 0.18 13.75 -2.33
N GLU A 61 0.11 14.40 -1.17
CA GLU A 61 1.25 15.09 -0.59
C GLU A 61 2.34 14.08 -0.14
N PRO A 62 3.64 14.43 -0.25
CA PRO A 62 4.73 13.53 0.15
C PRO A 62 4.65 13.04 1.59
N ALA A 63 4.19 13.88 2.52
CA ALA A 63 4.03 13.47 3.93
C ALA A 63 3.00 12.33 4.08
N THR A 64 1.89 12.39 3.35
CA THR A 64 0.87 11.34 3.35
C THR A 64 1.39 10.05 2.73
N PHE A 65 2.22 10.13 1.70
CA PHE A 65 2.91 8.98 1.13
C PHE A 65 3.82 8.29 2.16
N CYS A 66 4.64 9.07 2.89
CA CYS A 66 5.51 8.51 3.93
C CYS A 66 4.71 7.75 4.99
N LEU A 67 3.61 8.32 5.50
CA LEU A 67 2.76 7.66 6.49
C LEU A 67 2.18 6.33 5.99
N ALA A 68 1.79 6.26 4.72
CA ALA A 68 1.27 5.02 4.14
C ALA A 68 2.38 3.96 3.97
N VAL A 69 3.58 4.36 3.55
CA VAL A 69 4.74 3.47 3.46
C VAL A 69 5.16 2.97 4.85
N GLU A 70 5.18 3.85 5.85
CA GLU A 70 5.44 3.49 7.24
C GLU A 70 4.44 2.45 7.74
N GLU A 71 3.16 2.58 7.40
CA GLU A 71 2.15 1.59 7.78
C GLU A 71 2.38 0.23 7.10
N VAL A 72 2.71 0.20 5.80
CA VAL A 72 3.08 -1.04 5.11
C VAL A 72 4.28 -1.70 5.79
N ALA A 73 5.31 -0.92 6.13
CA ALA A 73 6.54 -1.38 6.76
C ALA A 73 6.37 -1.89 8.21
N ARG A 74 5.19 -1.73 8.83
CA ARG A 74 4.91 -2.38 10.12
C ARG A 74 4.66 -3.88 9.98
N HIS A 75 4.40 -4.34 8.76
CA HIS A 75 4.01 -5.72 8.47
C HIS A 75 5.15 -6.59 7.94
N ASP A 76 6.28 -5.99 7.58
CA ASP A 76 7.59 -6.59 7.25
C ASP A 76 8.62 -5.44 7.05
#